data_AF-A0AB73GZT8-F1
#
_entry.id   AF-A0AB73GZT8-F1
#
_cell.length_a   1.000
_cell.length_b   1.000
_cell.length_c   1.000
_cell.angle_alpha   90.00
_cell.angle_beta   90.00
_cell.angle_gamma   90.00
#
_symmetry.space_group_name_H-M   'P 1'
#
loop_
_entity.id
_entity.type
_entity.pdbx_description
1 polymer ?
#
loop_
_entity_poly.entity_id
_entity_poly.type
_entity_poly.pdbx_seq_one_letter_code
_entity_poly.pdbx_strand_id
1 'polypeptide(L)'
;MPQSAALAQLMPVGDYAGTGAPDAAAVAADPFGEHRPRRQCVRRQILGALFHFESDSEALLALVDLAYAGLPAHRLPGAPEFHITLDLVARGHASSSAQPPPVRTHASGGLLCGVMDACNYLMLSVPARRAMLVVSDDMLAHAYHVRYELIEFSVFLLAARGMGLVPLHGACVGRQGRCVLLLGASGAGKSTLALHSLLHGLDFIAEDGVFVAPESLLTTGVANFLHLRADALSLVDADTRAWISASPTIRRRSGVEKFEIDIRHGRAQLAHAPLQLCAVVMLSAMPASDPAQPLLAMPTERIAACLANDQPYAAGQPGWQRFVQQVQRIGMFTLRRGAHPQAALDALLQVLR
;
A
#
# COMPACT_ATOMS: atom_id res chain seq x y z
N MET A 1 4.38 21.59 -20.01
CA MET A 1 5.81 21.29 -20.28
C MET A 1 6.29 20.26 -19.28
N PRO A 2 6.39 18.97 -19.62
CA PRO A 2 6.86 17.95 -18.70
C PRO A 2 8.28 17.51 -19.11
N GLN A 3 9.30 18.06 -18.44
CA GLN A 3 10.70 17.65 -18.59
C GLN A 3 11.21 16.81 -17.40
N SER A 4 10.35 16.39 -16.47
CA SER A 4 10.79 15.68 -15.26
C SER A 4 10.77 14.15 -15.34
N ALA A 5 10.26 13.55 -16.42
CA ALA A 5 10.17 12.09 -16.58
C ALA A 5 11.21 11.49 -17.55
N ALA A 6 11.95 12.32 -18.27
CA ALA A 6 12.90 11.87 -19.30
C ALA A 6 14.35 11.71 -18.80
N LEU A 7 14.66 12.11 -17.56
CA LEU A 7 16.04 12.09 -17.03
C LEU A 7 16.44 10.75 -16.38
N ALA A 8 15.50 9.82 -16.18
CA ALA A 8 15.79 8.52 -15.55
C ALA A 8 16.12 7.40 -16.56
N GLN A 9 16.00 7.63 -17.87
CA GLN A 9 16.14 6.57 -18.88
C GLN A 9 17.41 6.62 -19.74
N LEU A 10 18.29 7.63 -19.57
CA LEU A 10 19.56 7.70 -20.30
C LEU A 10 20.63 8.37 -19.43
N MET A 11 21.13 7.66 -18.42
CA MET A 11 22.48 7.93 -17.92
C MET A 11 23.38 6.78 -18.41
N PRO A 12 24.40 7.06 -19.25
CA PRO A 12 25.44 6.07 -19.47
C PRO A 12 26.08 5.76 -18.13
N VAL A 13 26.44 4.49 -17.92
CA VAL A 13 27.30 4.04 -16.81
C VAL A 13 28.63 4.78 -16.97
N GLY A 14 28.71 5.98 -16.39
CA GLY A 14 29.93 6.74 -16.26
C GLY A 14 30.72 6.17 -15.10
N ASP A 15 32.00 5.94 -15.34
CA ASP A 15 32.97 5.44 -14.36
C ASP A 15 32.82 6.14 -13.00
N TYR A 16 32.16 5.48 -12.05
CA TYR A 16 32.33 5.74 -10.62
C TYR A 16 33.68 5.16 -10.19
N ALA A 17 34.76 5.73 -10.71
CA ALA A 17 36.08 5.57 -10.15
C ALA A 17 36.13 6.37 -8.84
N GLY A 18 35.75 5.73 -7.73
CA GLY A 18 35.78 6.39 -6.43
C GLY A 18 35.10 5.72 -5.24
N THR A 19 34.96 4.39 -5.20
CA THR A 19 34.66 3.69 -3.94
C THR A 19 35.86 2.84 -3.58
N GLY A 20 36.79 3.42 -2.81
CA GLY A 20 37.83 2.64 -2.15
C GLY A 20 37.17 1.50 -1.37
N ALA A 21 37.68 0.28 -1.54
CA ALA A 21 37.28 -0.85 -0.72
C ALA A 21 37.31 -0.43 0.75
N PRO A 22 36.29 -0.78 1.56
CA PRO A 22 36.27 -0.38 2.95
C PRO A 22 37.52 -0.91 3.64
N ASP A 23 38.21 -0.05 4.39
CA ASP A 23 39.40 -0.40 5.15
C ASP A 23 39.10 -1.64 5.99
N ALA A 24 39.83 -2.74 5.73
CA ALA A 24 39.59 -4.02 6.38
C ALA A 24 39.66 -3.92 7.90
N ALA A 25 40.46 -2.99 8.43
CA ALA A 25 40.53 -2.73 9.87
C ALA A 25 39.26 -2.03 10.40
N ALA A 26 38.66 -1.13 9.62
CA ALA A 26 37.40 -0.48 9.97
C ALA A 26 36.21 -1.43 9.90
N VAL A 27 36.17 -2.34 8.92
CA VAL A 27 35.15 -3.41 8.83
C VAL A 27 35.28 -4.39 9.98
N ALA A 28 36.51 -4.76 10.37
CA ALA A 28 36.73 -5.63 11.52
C ALA A 28 36.32 -4.98 12.86
N ALA A 29 36.46 -3.66 12.97
CA ALA A 29 36.09 -2.90 14.16
C ALA A 29 34.57 -2.66 14.29
N ASP A 30 33.85 -2.57 13.17
CA ASP A 30 32.40 -2.40 13.13
C ASP A 30 31.75 -3.33 12.08
N PRO A 31 31.74 -4.66 12.32
CA PRO A 31 31.29 -5.65 11.34
C PRO A 31 29.79 -5.56 11.04
N PHE A 32 29.04 -4.88 11.90
CA PHE A 32 27.59 -4.65 11.76
C PHE A 32 27.26 -3.23 11.27
N GLY A 33 28.26 -2.35 11.14
CA GLY A 33 28.05 -0.96 10.73
C GLY A 33 27.26 -0.13 11.76
N GLU A 34 27.29 -0.48 13.04
CA GLU A 34 26.55 0.16 14.13
C GLU A 34 26.99 1.61 14.38
N HIS A 35 28.26 1.92 14.09
CA HIS A 35 28.86 3.23 14.34
C HIS A 35 28.96 4.09 13.07
N ARG A 36 28.61 3.53 11.91
CA ARG A 36 28.67 4.24 10.63
C ARG A 36 27.54 5.27 10.53
N PRO A 37 27.84 6.58 10.47
CA PRO A 37 26.81 7.60 10.32
C PRO A 37 26.15 7.46 8.94
N ARG A 38 24.82 7.35 8.92
CA ARG A 38 24.04 7.35 7.67
C ARG A 38 23.97 8.76 7.12
N ARG A 39 24.30 8.90 5.85
CA ARG A 39 24.48 10.22 5.22
C ARG A 39 23.17 10.93 4.94
N GLN A 40 22.08 10.19 4.77
CA GLN A 40 20.81 10.74 4.30
C GLN A 40 19.64 10.19 5.13
N CYS A 41 18.71 11.08 5.46
CA CYS A 41 17.50 10.76 6.21
C CYS A 41 16.29 11.42 5.56
N VAL A 42 15.24 10.65 5.32
CA VAL A 42 13.95 11.09 4.79
C VAL A 42 12.87 10.82 5.82
N ARG A 43 12.06 11.85 6.12
CA ARG A 43 10.93 11.75 7.07
C ARG A 43 9.62 11.81 6.32
N ARG A 44 8.71 10.86 6.57
CA ARG A 44 7.39 10.81 5.94
C ARG A 44 6.30 10.52 6.97
N GLN A 45 5.21 11.29 6.94
CA GLN A 45 4.03 11.02 7.73
C GLN A 45 3.17 9.99 6.97
N ILE A 46 3.11 8.76 7.46
CA ILE A 46 2.48 7.63 6.77
C ILE A 46 1.54 6.91 7.73
N LEU A 47 0.32 6.60 7.30
CA LEU A 47 -0.66 5.80 8.06
C LEU A 47 -0.95 6.32 9.48
N GLY A 48 -0.79 7.62 9.74
CA GLY A 48 -1.00 8.19 11.07
C GLY A 48 0.27 8.39 11.90
N ALA A 49 1.39 7.79 11.53
CA ALA A 49 2.67 7.83 12.26
C ALA A 49 3.80 8.50 11.44
N LEU A 50 4.87 8.88 12.14
CA LEU A 50 6.08 9.39 11.50
C LEU A 50 7.08 8.26 11.25
N PHE A 51 7.54 8.13 10.01
CA PHE A 51 8.57 7.18 9.62
C PHE A 51 9.85 7.93 9.22
N HIS A 52 10.96 7.49 9.77
CA HIS A 52 12.31 7.93 9.43
C HIS A 52 12.98 6.84 8.60
N PHE A 53 13.43 7.18 7.40
CA PHE A 53 14.15 6.31 6.50
C PHE A 53 15.60 6.79 6.40
N GLU A 54 16.55 5.91 6.69
CA GLU A 54 17.97 6.23 6.71
C GLU A 54 18.72 5.34 5.70
N SER A 55 19.55 5.94 4.85
CA SER A 55 20.33 5.22 3.85
C SER A 55 21.58 5.97 3.44
N ASP A 56 22.57 5.25 2.92
CA ASP A 56 23.68 5.82 2.15
C ASP A 56 23.41 5.79 0.63
N SER A 57 22.27 5.25 0.20
CA SER A 57 21.87 5.12 -1.22
C SER A 57 20.72 6.07 -1.56
N GLU A 58 21.02 7.06 -2.40
CA GLU A 58 20.00 7.96 -2.98
C GLU A 58 18.94 7.19 -3.77
N ALA A 59 19.34 6.12 -4.46
CA ALA A 59 18.42 5.30 -5.24
C ALA A 59 17.36 4.61 -4.36
N LEU A 60 17.73 4.12 -3.16
CA LEU A 60 16.78 3.53 -2.23
C LEU A 60 15.84 4.58 -1.62
N LEU A 61 16.36 5.76 -1.29
CA LEU A 61 15.52 6.87 -0.80
C LEU A 61 14.60 7.43 -1.89
N ALA A 62 15.01 7.40 -3.16
CA ALA A 62 14.13 7.73 -4.28
C ALA A 62 12.94 6.75 -4.38
N LEU A 63 13.11 5.47 -4.03
CA LEU A 63 11.99 4.52 -3.95
C LEU A 63 11.04 4.80 -2.78
N VAL A 64 11.57 5.25 -1.64
CA VAL A 64 10.75 5.74 -0.52
C VAL A 64 9.92 6.93 -0.97
N ASP A 65 10.50 7.86 -1.71
CA ASP A 65 9.80 9.04 -2.22
C ASP A 65 8.79 8.69 -3.30
N LEU A 66 9.14 7.77 -4.20
CA LEU A 66 8.19 7.23 -5.16
C LEU A 66 6.97 6.64 -4.44
N ALA A 67 7.16 5.94 -3.32
CA ALA A 67 6.06 5.37 -2.53
C ALA A 67 5.26 6.41 -1.74
N TYR A 68 5.91 7.41 -1.14
CA TYR A 68 5.31 8.20 -0.06
C TYR A 68 5.39 9.72 -0.18
N ALA A 69 6.20 10.28 -1.07
CA ALA A 69 6.21 11.73 -1.29
C ALA A 69 4.84 12.19 -1.82
N GLY A 70 4.44 13.41 -1.44
CA GLY A 70 3.17 14.01 -1.87
C GLY A 70 1.91 13.45 -1.22
N LEU A 71 2.03 12.51 -0.27
CA LEU A 71 0.87 11.99 0.46
C LEU A 71 0.38 12.98 1.53
N PRO A 72 -0.95 13.02 1.78
CA PRO A 72 -1.50 13.74 2.92
C PRO A 72 -0.94 13.24 4.25
N ALA A 73 -0.61 14.18 5.14
CA ALA A 73 0.04 13.90 6.42
C ALA A 73 -0.98 13.45 7.48
N HIS A 74 -1.58 12.27 7.30
CA HIS A 74 -2.51 11.69 8.28
C HIS A 74 -1.86 11.54 9.66
N ARG A 75 -2.60 11.89 10.71
CA ARG A 75 -2.16 11.75 12.11
C ARG A 75 -3.18 10.96 12.90
N LEU A 76 -2.72 9.94 13.63
CA LEU A 76 -3.53 9.22 14.60
C LEU A 76 -3.12 9.62 16.03
N PRO A 77 -4.07 9.75 16.97
CA PRO A 77 -3.74 10.10 18.36
C PRO A 77 -2.74 9.12 18.98
N GLY A 78 -1.68 9.64 19.59
CA GLY A 78 -0.66 8.83 20.28
C GLY A 78 0.20 7.96 19.34
N ALA A 79 0.17 8.21 18.03
CA ALA A 79 0.98 7.45 17.07
C ALA A 79 2.48 7.60 17.35
N PRO A 80 3.25 6.50 17.34
CA PRO A 80 4.68 6.53 17.60
C PRO A 80 5.47 6.97 16.36
N GLU A 81 6.79 7.05 16.53
CA GLU A 81 7.73 7.14 15.43
C GLU A 81 8.35 5.77 15.14
N PHE A 82 8.68 5.53 13.87
CA PHE A 82 9.32 4.32 13.38
C PHE A 82 10.60 4.66 12.62
N HIS A 83 11.60 3.78 12.73
CA HIS A 83 12.89 3.95 12.05
C HIS A 83 13.17 2.78 11.13
N ILE A 84 13.58 3.07 9.90
CA ILE A 84 13.85 2.08 8.86
C ILE A 84 15.21 2.38 8.24
N THR A 85 16.16 1.46 8.35
CA THR A 85 17.43 1.55 7.62
C THR A 85 17.35 0.81 6.30
N LEU A 86 17.91 1.39 5.25
CA LEU A 86 17.95 0.85 3.90
C LEU A 86 19.40 0.71 3.46
N ASP A 87 19.86 -0.52 3.32
CA ASP A 87 21.23 -0.86 2.97
C ASP A 87 21.31 -1.38 1.54
N LEU A 88 22.11 -0.71 0.71
CA LEU A 88 22.44 -1.18 -0.63
C LEU A 88 23.75 -1.98 -0.57
N VAL A 89 23.72 -3.21 -1.07
CA VAL A 89 24.89 -4.11 -1.11
C VAL A 89 25.22 -4.53 -2.53
N ALA A 90 26.50 -4.77 -2.82
CA ALA A 90 26.90 -5.34 -4.11
C ALA A 90 26.61 -6.84 -4.14
N ARG A 91 25.92 -7.33 -5.17
CA ARG A 91 25.64 -8.77 -5.29
C ARG A 91 26.85 -9.59 -5.77
N GLY A 92 27.83 -8.97 -6.42
CA GLY A 92 29.01 -9.64 -6.98
C GLY A 92 28.73 -10.49 -8.24
N HIS A 93 27.60 -11.22 -8.29
CA HIS A 93 27.10 -11.92 -9.49
C HIS A 93 25.60 -11.65 -9.67
N ALA A 94 25.21 -11.01 -10.77
CA ALA A 94 23.80 -10.75 -11.05
C ALA A 94 22.99 -12.06 -11.14
N SER A 95 21.80 -12.07 -10.55
CA SER A 95 20.87 -13.18 -10.72
C SER A 95 20.44 -13.27 -12.20
N SER A 96 20.47 -14.47 -12.78
CA SER A 96 20.02 -14.70 -14.16
C SER A 96 18.49 -14.76 -14.31
N SER A 97 17.74 -14.67 -13.21
CA SER A 97 16.28 -14.76 -13.24
C SER A 97 15.65 -13.45 -13.73
N ALA A 98 14.76 -13.55 -14.72
CA ALA A 98 13.98 -12.42 -15.22
C ALA A 98 13.06 -11.78 -14.16
N GLN A 99 12.74 -12.53 -13.08
CA GLN A 99 11.94 -12.02 -11.96
C GLN A 99 12.57 -12.40 -10.60
N PRO A 100 12.62 -11.47 -9.62
CA PRO A 100 13.10 -11.77 -8.28
C PRO A 100 12.25 -12.84 -7.55
N PRO A 101 12.84 -13.65 -6.65
CA PRO A 101 12.08 -14.61 -5.84
C PRO A 101 11.04 -13.92 -4.94
N PRO A 102 9.94 -14.60 -4.58
CA PRO A 102 8.93 -14.04 -3.67
C PRO A 102 9.45 -13.94 -2.23
N VAL A 103 8.96 -12.95 -1.50
CA VAL A 103 9.27 -12.78 -0.07
C VAL A 103 8.67 -13.93 0.73
N ARG A 104 9.53 -14.65 1.46
CA ARG A 104 9.14 -15.64 2.46
C ARG A 104 9.13 -14.98 3.83
N THR A 105 8.02 -15.13 4.55
CA THR A 105 7.84 -14.47 5.85
C THR A 105 8.17 -15.41 6.99
N HIS A 106 8.88 -14.89 8.00
CA HIS A 106 9.27 -15.61 9.20
C HIS A 106 8.99 -14.73 10.42
N ALA A 107 8.61 -15.34 11.54
CA ALA A 107 8.31 -14.64 12.78
C ALA A 107 8.78 -15.45 13.99
N SER A 108 9.45 -14.79 14.94
CA SER A 108 9.80 -15.40 16.23
C SER A 108 10.07 -14.32 17.27
N GLY A 109 9.53 -14.47 18.48
CA GLY A 109 9.89 -13.61 19.62
C GLY A 109 9.70 -12.10 19.41
N GLY A 110 8.72 -11.67 18.62
CA GLY A 110 8.50 -10.26 18.30
C GLY A 110 9.36 -9.69 17.17
N LEU A 111 10.21 -10.53 16.56
CA LEU A 111 10.92 -10.25 15.31
C LEU A 111 10.10 -10.77 14.13
N LEU A 112 10.03 -9.97 13.08
CA LEU A 112 9.43 -10.32 11.80
C LEU A 112 10.49 -10.17 10.71
N CYS A 113 10.50 -11.10 9.77
CA CYS A 113 11.46 -11.11 8.67
C CYS A 113 10.74 -11.43 7.36
N GLY A 114 11.20 -10.81 6.27
CA GLY A 114 10.82 -11.13 4.90
C GLY A 114 12.08 -11.38 4.09
N VAL A 115 12.25 -12.58 3.55
CA VAL A 115 13.45 -12.98 2.81
C VAL A 115 13.07 -13.26 1.36
N MET A 116 13.62 -12.50 0.42
CA MET A 116 13.61 -12.87 -1.01
C MET A 116 14.76 -13.84 -1.29
N ASP A 117 15.97 -13.45 -0.87
CA ASP A 117 17.20 -14.24 -0.98
C ASP A 117 18.27 -13.71 -0.01
N ALA A 118 19.50 -14.22 -0.13
CA ALA A 118 20.61 -13.90 0.76
C ALA A 118 21.06 -12.43 0.74
N CYS A 119 20.73 -11.67 -0.30
CA CYS A 119 21.09 -10.25 -0.45
C CYS A 119 19.88 -9.31 -0.46
N ASN A 120 18.66 -9.85 -0.34
CA ASN A 120 17.42 -9.09 -0.38
C ASN A 120 16.46 -9.58 0.69
N TYR A 121 16.40 -8.83 1.78
CA TYR A 121 15.58 -9.17 2.93
C TYR A 121 15.26 -7.95 3.77
N LEU A 122 14.25 -8.10 4.62
CA LEU A 122 13.92 -7.16 5.66
C LEU A 122 13.86 -7.89 7.00
N MET A 123 14.29 -7.23 8.06
CA MET A 123 14.13 -7.65 9.44
C MET A 123 13.56 -6.50 10.23
N LEU A 124 12.57 -6.76 11.08
CA LEU A 124 11.98 -5.71 11.91
C LEU A 124 11.63 -6.20 13.31
N SER A 125 11.74 -5.29 14.26
CA SER A 125 11.33 -5.45 15.65
C SER A 125 10.21 -4.47 15.94
N VAL A 126 9.01 -5.00 16.15
CA VAL A 126 7.84 -4.18 16.48
C VAL A 126 8.02 -3.46 17.83
N PRO A 127 8.50 -4.11 18.91
CA PRO A 127 8.73 -3.43 20.18
C PRO A 127 9.77 -2.31 20.08
N ALA A 128 10.84 -2.54 19.30
CA ALA A 128 11.88 -1.53 19.09
C ALA A 128 11.50 -0.47 18.04
N ARG A 129 10.38 -0.65 17.34
CA ARG A 129 9.88 0.25 16.27
C ARG A 129 10.91 0.50 15.18
N ARG A 130 11.68 -0.55 14.86
CA ARG A 130 12.82 -0.50 13.94
C ARG A 130 12.71 -1.57 12.88
N ALA A 131 13.13 -1.25 11.67
CA ALA A 131 13.38 -2.20 10.60
C ALA A 131 14.74 -1.93 9.94
N MET A 132 15.33 -2.99 9.41
CA MET A 132 16.49 -2.96 8.52
C MET A 132 16.10 -3.69 7.25
N LEU A 133 16.37 -3.08 6.11
CA LEU A 133 16.19 -3.64 4.78
C LEU A 133 17.55 -3.70 4.10
N VAL A 134 17.90 -4.86 3.59
CA VAL A 134 19.10 -5.06 2.76
C VAL A 134 18.63 -5.35 1.35
N VAL A 135 19.17 -4.63 0.39
CA VAL A 135 18.80 -4.69 -1.03
C VAL A 135 20.08 -4.76 -1.86
N SER A 136 20.15 -5.66 -2.83
CA SER A 136 21.28 -5.70 -3.75
C SER A 136 21.18 -4.64 -4.86
N ASP A 137 22.32 -4.20 -5.36
CA ASP A 137 22.44 -3.26 -6.48
C ASP A 137 21.66 -3.69 -7.73
N ASP A 138 21.74 -4.96 -8.12
CA ASP A 138 20.98 -5.51 -9.25
C ASP A 138 19.45 -5.45 -9.04
N MET A 139 18.97 -5.44 -7.80
CA MET A 139 17.54 -5.32 -7.50
C MET A 139 16.98 -3.92 -7.75
N LEU A 140 17.83 -2.90 -7.97
CA LEU A 140 17.38 -1.59 -8.43
C LEU A 140 16.75 -1.66 -9.83
N ALA A 141 17.18 -2.59 -10.68
CA ALA A 141 16.52 -2.88 -11.96
C ALA A 141 15.11 -3.47 -11.79
N HIS A 142 14.80 -3.97 -10.60
CA HIS A 142 13.51 -4.47 -10.18
C HIS A 142 12.85 -3.55 -9.13
N ALA A 143 13.01 -2.23 -9.29
CA ALA A 143 12.54 -1.18 -8.39
C ALA A 143 11.11 -1.39 -7.83
N TYR A 144 10.17 -1.84 -8.66
CA TYR A 144 8.80 -2.14 -8.22
C TYR A 144 8.75 -3.21 -7.11
N HIS A 145 9.54 -4.28 -7.22
CA HIS A 145 9.60 -5.33 -6.20
C HIS A 145 10.24 -4.83 -4.91
N VAL A 146 11.31 -4.05 -5.01
CA VAL A 146 11.94 -3.42 -3.83
C VAL A 146 10.95 -2.50 -3.12
N ARG A 147 10.27 -1.63 -3.88
CA ARG A 147 9.28 -0.67 -3.34
C ARG A 147 8.12 -1.41 -2.69
N TYR A 148 7.42 -2.28 -3.42
CA TYR A 148 6.17 -2.89 -2.97
C TYR A 148 6.38 -4.00 -1.93
N GLU A 149 7.39 -4.85 -2.10
CA GLU A 149 7.52 -6.09 -1.32
C GLU A 149 8.53 -6.01 -0.19
N LEU A 150 9.38 -4.98 -0.16
CA LEU A 150 10.28 -4.70 0.97
C LEU A 150 9.90 -3.40 1.67
N ILE A 151 9.99 -2.26 0.98
CA ILE A 151 9.79 -0.93 1.60
C ILE A 151 8.36 -0.79 2.11
N GLU A 152 7.36 -0.87 1.23
CA GLU A 152 5.95 -0.72 1.59
C GLU A 152 5.50 -1.80 2.57
N PHE A 153 5.95 -3.03 2.35
CA PHE A 153 5.66 -4.14 3.25
C PHE A 153 6.18 -3.92 4.67
N SER A 154 7.40 -3.38 4.83
CA SER A 154 7.97 -3.07 6.16
C SER A 154 7.18 -1.97 6.89
N VAL A 155 6.77 -0.93 6.18
CA VAL A 155 5.96 0.17 6.71
C VAL A 155 4.59 -0.35 7.15
N PHE A 156 3.95 -1.19 6.33
CA PHE A 156 2.64 -1.78 6.62
C PHE A 156 2.69 -2.68 7.85
N LEU A 157 3.74 -3.50 7.99
CA LEU A 157 3.94 -4.35 9.16
C LEU A 157 4.17 -3.52 10.42
N LEU A 158 5.07 -2.53 10.38
CA LEU A 158 5.34 -1.65 11.52
C LEU A 158 4.09 -0.85 11.92
N ALA A 159 3.35 -0.32 10.95
CA ALA A 159 2.11 0.41 11.21
C ALA A 159 1.05 -0.51 11.84
N ALA A 160 0.74 -1.65 11.21
CA ALA A 160 -0.27 -2.57 11.72
C ALA A 160 0.07 -3.07 13.13
N ARG A 161 1.31 -3.49 13.36
CA ARG A 161 1.71 -4.11 14.64
C ARG A 161 2.06 -3.11 15.72
N GLY A 162 2.75 -2.03 15.36
CA GLY A 162 3.23 -1.03 16.30
C GLY A 162 2.15 -0.06 16.75
N MET A 163 1.09 0.14 15.96
CA MET A 163 -0.06 0.97 16.31
C MET A 163 -1.34 0.17 16.60
N GLY A 164 -1.33 -1.15 16.38
CA GLY A 164 -2.52 -1.99 16.56
C GLY A 164 -3.63 -1.72 15.53
N LEU A 165 -3.25 -1.28 14.32
CA LEU A 165 -4.20 -1.09 13.22
C LEU A 165 -4.56 -2.44 12.59
N VAL A 166 -5.81 -2.57 12.15
CA VAL A 166 -6.26 -3.73 11.37
C VAL A 166 -5.94 -3.50 9.89
N PRO A 167 -5.02 -4.27 9.29
CA PRO A 167 -4.65 -4.13 7.88
C PRO A 167 -5.64 -4.92 7.00
N LEU A 168 -6.31 -4.24 6.09
CA LEU A 168 -7.38 -4.79 5.25
C LEU A 168 -7.00 -4.63 3.78
N HIS A 169 -7.08 -5.72 3.03
CA HIS A 169 -6.89 -5.70 1.60
C HIS A 169 -8.18 -5.26 0.90
N GLY A 170 -8.22 -3.99 0.51
CA GLY A 170 -9.43 -3.37 -0.02
C GLY A 170 -9.17 -1.98 -0.59
N ALA A 171 -10.23 -1.23 -0.81
CA ALA A 171 -10.16 0.18 -1.13
C ALA A 171 -11.03 0.98 -0.16
N CYS A 172 -10.73 2.26 0.04
CA CYS A 172 -11.52 3.11 0.92
C CYS A 172 -11.66 4.50 0.32
N VAL A 173 -12.92 4.96 0.29
CA VAL A 173 -13.30 6.28 -0.21
C VAL A 173 -14.27 6.93 0.77
N GLY A 174 -14.37 8.25 0.75
CA GLY A 174 -15.13 8.99 1.72
C GLY A 174 -15.73 10.28 1.21
N ARG A 175 -16.51 10.90 2.08
CA ARG A 175 -17.16 12.19 1.88
C ARG A 175 -17.44 12.80 3.24
N GLN A 176 -17.18 14.10 3.39
CA GLN A 176 -17.58 14.88 4.57
C GLN A 176 -17.15 14.24 5.91
N GLY A 177 -15.90 13.79 6.01
CA GLY A 177 -15.35 13.23 7.24
C GLY A 177 -15.68 11.75 7.49
N ARG A 178 -16.51 11.13 6.65
CA ARG A 178 -16.92 9.73 6.75
C ARG A 178 -16.39 8.91 5.58
N CYS A 179 -16.18 7.62 5.79
CA CYS A 179 -15.72 6.73 4.74
C CYS A 179 -16.39 5.37 4.75
N VAL A 180 -16.27 4.69 3.62
CA VAL A 180 -16.76 3.33 3.38
C VAL A 180 -15.60 2.46 2.93
N LEU A 181 -15.52 1.28 3.51
CA LEU A 181 -14.51 0.28 3.18
C LEU A 181 -15.07 -0.67 2.13
N LEU A 182 -14.37 -0.79 0.99
CA LEU A 182 -14.71 -1.67 -0.12
C LEU A 182 -13.88 -2.96 -0.01
N LEU A 183 -14.57 -4.08 0.24
CA LEU A 183 -13.98 -5.42 0.34
C LEU A 183 -14.52 -6.36 -0.74
N GLY A 184 -13.95 -7.55 -0.85
CA GLY A 184 -14.39 -8.58 -1.78
C GLY A 184 -13.28 -9.22 -2.58
N ALA A 185 -13.62 -10.30 -3.29
CA ALA A 185 -12.67 -11.10 -4.05
C ALA A 185 -11.86 -10.28 -5.09
N SER A 186 -10.72 -10.84 -5.51
CA SER A 186 -9.98 -10.31 -6.65
C SER A 186 -10.88 -10.25 -7.89
N GLY A 187 -10.88 -9.13 -8.60
CA GLY A 187 -11.76 -8.91 -9.75
C GLY A 187 -13.24 -8.60 -9.41
N ALA A 188 -13.61 -8.46 -8.13
CA ALA A 188 -14.96 -8.05 -7.75
C ALA A 188 -15.32 -6.62 -8.17
N GLY A 189 -14.33 -5.79 -8.52
CA GLY A 189 -14.50 -4.41 -8.99
C GLY A 189 -14.12 -3.32 -8.00
N LYS A 190 -13.38 -3.66 -6.91
CA LYS A 190 -12.96 -2.69 -5.87
C LYS A 190 -12.23 -1.48 -6.45
N SER A 191 -11.16 -1.71 -7.21
CA SER A 191 -10.36 -0.64 -7.82
C SER A 191 -11.13 0.14 -8.89
N THR A 192 -12.04 -0.51 -9.63
CA THR A 192 -12.95 0.16 -10.58
C THR A 192 -13.93 1.07 -9.86
N LEU A 193 -14.58 0.61 -8.78
CA LEU A 193 -15.48 1.46 -8.00
C LEU A 193 -14.72 2.60 -7.31
N ALA A 194 -13.50 2.35 -6.84
CA ALA A 194 -12.63 3.39 -6.30
C ALA A 194 -12.26 4.45 -7.35
N LEU A 195 -11.99 4.04 -8.60
CA LEU A 195 -11.82 4.98 -9.73
C LEU A 195 -13.05 5.86 -9.93
N HIS A 196 -14.24 5.26 -10.08
CA HIS A 196 -15.46 6.03 -10.33
C HIS A 196 -15.81 6.95 -9.15
N SER A 197 -15.52 6.52 -7.93
CA SER A 197 -15.65 7.34 -6.72
C SER A 197 -14.73 8.56 -6.77
N LEU A 198 -13.46 8.35 -7.13
CA LEU A 198 -12.47 9.42 -7.32
C LEU A 198 -12.90 10.40 -8.42
N LEU A 199 -13.36 9.89 -9.57
CA LEU A 199 -13.83 10.73 -10.68
C LEU A 199 -15.09 11.54 -10.33
N HIS A 200 -15.88 11.06 -9.38
CA HIS A 200 -17.03 11.78 -8.81
C HIS A 200 -16.62 12.77 -7.69
N GLY A 201 -15.34 12.89 -7.38
CA GLY A 201 -14.84 13.81 -6.34
C GLY A 201 -15.05 13.33 -4.91
N LEU A 202 -15.14 12.01 -4.70
CA LEU A 202 -15.04 11.45 -3.34
C LEU A 202 -13.59 11.51 -2.83
N ASP A 203 -13.44 11.67 -1.52
CA ASP A 203 -12.16 11.63 -0.85
C ASP A 203 -11.56 10.22 -0.99
N PHE A 204 -10.40 10.10 -1.63
CA PHE A 204 -9.70 8.83 -1.78
C PHE A 204 -8.75 8.62 -0.60
N ILE A 205 -8.88 7.47 0.10
CA ILE A 205 -8.04 7.15 1.27
C ILE A 205 -6.98 6.11 0.94
N ALA A 206 -7.34 5.06 0.19
CA ALA A 206 -6.42 4.01 -0.21
C ALA A 206 -7.02 3.05 -1.23
N GLU A 207 -6.13 2.38 -1.95
CA GLU A 207 -6.38 1.11 -2.61
C GLU A 207 -5.26 0.13 -2.23
N ASP A 208 -5.56 -1.17 -2.31
CA ASP A 208 -4.69 -2.30 -1.96
C ASP A 208 -4.47 -2.49 -0.44
N GLY A 209 -4.18 -1.43 0.32
CA GLY A 209 -3.93 -1.47 1.77
C GLY A 209 -4.67 -0.37 2.56
N VAL A 210 -5.73 -0.78 3.28
CA VAL A 210 -6.50 0.10 4.19
C VAL A 210 -6.22 -0.29 5.64
N PHE A 211 -6.05 0.69 6.52
CA PHE A 211 -5.71 0.47 7.92
C PHE A 211 -6.75 1.15 8.81
N VAL A 212 -7.35 0.37 9.72
CA VAL A 212 -8.42 0.84 10.61
C VAL A 212 -7.96 0.74 12.05
N ALA A 213 -8.10 1.84 12.81
CA ALA A 213 -7.97 1.80 14.26
C ALA A 213 -9.21 1.10 14.85
N PRO A 214 -9.08 -0.11 15.43
CA PRO A 214 -10.23 -0.95 15.74
C PRO A 214 -11.15 -0.36 16.83
N GLU A 215 -10.64 0.52 17.69
CA GLU A 215 -11.44 1.13 18.76
C GLU A 215 -12.32 2.28 18.26
N SER A 216 -11.74 3.21 17.49
CA SER A 216 -12.39 4.43 17.04
C SER A 216 -12.98 4.32 15.64
N LEU A 217 -12.62 3.28 14.87
CA LEU A 217 -12.92 3.16 13.45
C LEU A 217 -12.38 4.31 12.58
N LEU A 218 -11.39 5.07 13.09
CA LEU A 218 -10.62 5.99 12.26
C LEU A 218 -9.82 5.19 11.24
N THR A 219 -9.99 5.55 9.98
CA THR A 219 -9.47 4.81 8.83
C THR A 219 -8.47 5.65 8.08
N THR A 220 -7.32 5.04 7.79
CA THR A 220 -6.21 5.63 7.07
C THR A 220 -5.71 4.64 6.02
N GLY A 221 -4.86 5.11 5.11
CA GLY A 221 -4.31 4.27 4.05
C GLY A 221 -3.17 4.98 3.35
N VAL A 222 -2.65 4.35 2.31
CA VAL A 222 -1.66 4.93 1.40
C VAL A 222 -2.34 5.19 0.06
N ALA A 223 -2.59 6.46 -0.24
CA ALA A 223 -3.26 6.92 -1.45
C ALA A 223 -2.26 7.32 -2.56
N ASN A 224 -1.27 6.47 -2.83
CA ASN A 224 -0.24 6.76 -3.83
C ASN A 224 -0.66 6.32 -5.24
N PHE A 225 -1.07 5.06 -5.38
CA PHE A 225 -1.35 4.43 -6.66
C PHE A 225 -2.72 3.79 -6.70
N LEU A 226 -3.37 3.88 -7.85
CA LEU A 226 -4.55 3.10 -8.19
C LEU A 226 -4.18 2.07 -9.25
N HIS A 227 -4.49 0.79 -9.00
CA HIS A 227 -4.13 -0.29 -9.91
C HIS A 227 -5.33 -0.79 -10.73
N LEU A 228 -5.31 -0.55 -12.05
CA LEU A 228 -6.40 -0.93 -12.94
C LEU A 228 -5.97 -1.93 -14.02
N ARG A 229 -6.83 -2.91 -14.29
CA ARG A 229 -6.67 -3.81 -15.43
C ARG A 229 -7.14 -3.13 -16.72
N ALA A 230 -6.69 -3.64 -17.85
CA ALA A 230 -7.01 -3.06 -19.15
C ALA A 230 -8.52 -3.08 -19.49
N ASP A 231 -9.27 -4.05 -18.96
CA ASP A 231 -10.72 -4.17 -19.14
C ASP A 231 -11.50 -2.98 -18.55
N ALA A 232 -10.99 -2.35 -17.49
CA ALA A 232 -11.59 -1.17 -16.87
C ALA A 232 -11.66 0.05 -17.80
N LEU A 233 -10.81 0.12 -18.84
CA LEU A 233 -10.78 1.26 -19.78
C LEU A 233 -12.04 1.32 -20.67
N SER A 234 -12.78 0.21 -20.79
CA SER A 234 -14.07 0.17 -21.49
C SER A 234 -15.20 0.88 -20.73
N LEU A 235 -15.00 1.15 -19.44
CA LEU A 235 -16.00 1.70 -18.52
C LEU A 235 -15.84 3.20 -18.26
N VAL A 236 -14.92 3.87 -18.96
CA VAL A 236 -14.60 5.28 -18.77
C VAL A 236 -14.63 6.05 -20.09
N ASP A 237 -14.78 7.37 -19.98
CA ASP A 237 -14.71 8.30 -21.11
C ASP A 237 -13.31 8.34 -21.75
N ALA A 238 -13.21 8.97 -22.93
CA ALA A 238 -11.99 9.01 -23.72
C ALA A 238 -10.82 9.74 -23.02
N ASP A 239 -11.11 10.80 -22.27
CA ASP A 239 -10.08 11.59 -21.59
C ASP A 239 -9.51 10.83 -20.39
N THR A 240 -10.40 10.22 -19.60
CA THR A 240 -10.03 9.34 -18.50
C THR A 240 -9.24 8.13 -19.01
N ARG A 241 -9.65 7.55 -20.14
CA ARG A 241 -8.91 6.47 -20.80
C ARG A 241 -7.49 6.89 -21.16
N ALA A 242 -7.33 8.04 -21.81
CA ALA A 242 -6.02 8.56 -22.20
C ALA A 242 -5.11 8.81 -20.99
N TRP A 243 -5.67 9.36 -19.90
CA TRP A 243 -4.94 9.54 -18.64
C TRP A 243 -4.45 8.22 -18.04
N ILE A 244 -5.32 7.20 -17.97
CA ILE A 244 -4.95 5.88 -17.47
C ILE A 244 -3.89 5.22 -18.36
N SER A 245 -4.07 5.28 -19.69
CA SER A 245 -3.14 4.67 -20.65
C SER A 245 -1.76 5.33 -20.68
N ALA A 246 -1.61 6.56 -20.19
CA ALA A 246 -0.32 7.21 -20.03
C ALA A 246 0.46 6.74 -18.79
N SER A 247 -0.17 5.96 -17.90
CA SER A 247 0.45 5.46 -16.68
C SER A 247 1.33 4.23 -16.95
N PRO A 248 2.40 4.00 -16.17
CA PRO A 248 3.21 2.79 -16.28
C PRO A 248 2.37 1.52 -16.07
N THR A 249 2.79 0.44 -16.74
CA THR A 249 2.23 -0.90 -16.51
C THR A 249 3.14 -1.67 -15.56
N ILE A 250 2.55 -2.23 -14.51
CA ILE A 250 3.20 -3.20 -13.63
C ILE A 250 2.69 -4.61 -13.93
N ARG A 251 3.51 -5.60 -13.56
CA ARG A 251 3.13 -7.02 -13.63
C ARG A 251 3.16 -7.62 -12.23
N ARG A 252 1.99 -8.01 -11.71
CA ARG A 252 1.90 -8.70 -10.41
C ARG A 252 2.50 -10.11 -10.53
N ARG A 253 2.88 -10.72 -9.40
CA ARG A 253 3.40 -12.10 -9.36
C ARG A 253 2.42 -13.15 -9.91
N SER A 254 1.11 -12.85 -9.92
CA SER A 254 0.10 -13.67 -10.57
C SER A 254 0.16 -13.64 -12.11
N GLY A 255 1.04 -12.84 -12.70
CA GLY A 255 1.12 -12.59 -14.14
C GLY A 255 0.14 -11.54 -14.64
N VAL A 256 -0.78 -11.05 -13.79
CA VAL A 256 -1.75 -10.01 -14.17
C VAL A 256 -1.04 -8.67 -14.33
N GLU A 257 -1.21 -8.07 -15.51
CA GLU A 257 -0.78 -6.71 -15.80
C GLU A 257 -1.83 -5.68 -15.38
N LYS A 258 -1.35 -4.56 -14.84
CA LYS A 258 -2.18 -3.44 -14.42
C LYS A 258 -1.48 -2.12 -14.72
N PHE A 259 -2.25 -1.11 -15.08
CA PHE A 259 -1.82 0.28 -15.01
C PHE A 259 -1.65 0.66 -13.54
N GLU A 260 -0.50 1.23 -13.19
CA GLU A 260 -0.21 1.82 -11.89
C GLU A 260 -0.31 3.33 -12.01
N ILE A 261 -1.48 3.87 -11.66
CA ILE A 261 -1.81 5.28 -11.87
C ILE A 261 -1.43 6.06 -10.62
N ASP A 262 -0.49 6.99 -10.73
CA ASP A 262 -0.18 7.91 -9.63
C ASP A 262 -1.31 8.94 -9.48
N ILE A 263 -2.06 8.82 -8.39
CA ILE A 263 -3.24 9.65 -8.14
C ILE A 263 -2.91 10.90 -7.32
N ARG A 264 -1.66 11.07 -6.86
CA ARG A 264 -1.26 12.21 -6.02
C ARG A 264 -1.19 13.53 -6.77
N HIS A 265 -0.93 13.47 -8.08
CA HIS A 265 -0.63 14.64 -8.91
C HIS A 265 -1.68 14.91 -10.00
N GLY A 266 -2.95 14.60 -9.73
CA GLY A 266 -3.96 14.59 -10.80
C GLY A 266 -5.40 14.84 -10.35
N ARG A 267 -6.30 14.00 -10.87
CA ARG A 267 -7.76 14.14 -10.77
C ARG A 267 -8.34 13.74 -9.41
N ALA A 268 -7.51 13.32 -8.46
CA ALA A 268 -7.97 12.75 -7.21
C ALA A 268 -8.04 13.79 -6.09
N GLN A 269 -9.15 13.80 -5.36
CA GLN A 269 -9.19 14.44 -4.06
C GLN A 269 -8.72 13.42 -3.02
N LEU A 270 -7.50 13.57 -2.50
CA LEU A 270 -6.99 12.69 -1.46
C LEU A 270 -7.53 13.15 -0.10
N ALA A 271 -7.95 12.20 0.74
CA ALA A 271 -8.35 12.52 2.11
C ALA A 271 -7.20 13.22 2.85
N HIS A 272 -7.45 14.38 3.46
CA HIS A 272 -6.40 15.14 4.15
C HIS A 272 -6.12 14.65 5.58
N ALA A 273 -7.01 13.82 6.12
CA ALA A 273 -6.92 13.25 7.46
C ALA A 273 -7.59 11.86 7.48
N PRO A 274 -7.34 11.03 8.51
CA PRO A 274 -8.09 9.80 8.73
C PRO A 274 -9.60 10.08 8.81
N LEU A 275 -10.41 9.26 8.15
CA LEU A 275 -11.86 9.43 8.10
C LEU A 275 -12.57 8.39 8.98
N GLN A 276 -13.77 8.73 9.47
CA GLN A 276 -14.58 7.85 10.29
C GLN A 276 -15.23 6.76 9.42
N LEU A 277 -14.90 5.49 9.64
CA LEU A 277 -15.59 4.39 8.95
C LEU A 277 -17.04 4.32 9.40
N CYS A 278 -17.96 4.41 8.44
CA CYS A 278 -19.40 4.35 8.71
C CYS A 278 -20.11 3.14 8.10
N ALA A 279 -19.47 2.41 7.18
CA ALA A 279 -19.96 1.11 6.74
C ALA A 279 -18.86 0.30 6.03
N VAL A 280 -19.06 -1.02 5.96
CA VAL A 280 -18.29 -1.92 5.09
C VAL A 280 -19.17 -2.37 3.93
N VAL A 281 -18.66 -2.33 2.71
CA VAL A 281 -19.34 -2.79 1.51
C VAL A 281 -18.55 -3.92 0.87
N MET A 282 -19.14 -5.11 0.89
CA MET A 282 -18.62 -6.33 0.27
C MET A 282 -19.09 -6.41 -1.18
N LEU A 283 -18.18 -6.24 -2.13
CA LEU A 283 -18.48 -6.34 -3.55
C LEU A 283 -18.64 -7.81 -3.96
N SER A 284 -19.74 -8.09 -4.64
CA SER A 284 -20.04 -9.41 -5.19
C SER A 284 -19.96 -9.40 -6.71
N ALA A 285 -19.40 -10.47 -7.29
CA ALA A 285 -19.48 -10.69 -8.73
C ALA A 285 -20.88 -11.10 -9.21
N MET A 286 -21.79 -11.46 -8.29
CA MET A 286 -23.15 -11.84 -8.63
C MET A 286 -23.94 -10.63 -9.17
N PRO A 287 -24.66 -10.78 -10.29
CA PRO A 287 -25.54 -9.74 -10.81
C PRO A 287 -26.61 -9.34 -9.80
N ALA A 288 -26.97 -8.06 -9.77
CA ALA A 288 -28.14 -7.60 -9.05
C ALA A 288 -29.41 -8.19 -9.69
N SER A 289 -30.28 -8.79 -8.87
CA SER A 289 -31.59 -9.29 -9.35
C SER A 289 -32.54 -8.14 -9.68
N ASP A 290 -32.44 -7.05 -8.90
CA ASP A 290 -33.06 -5.77 -9.17
C ASP A 290 -31.96 -4.70 -9.31
N PRO A 291 -31.76 -4.12 -10.51
CA PRO A 291 -30.80 -3.04 -10.72
C PRO A 291 -31.05 -1.79 -9.86
N ALA A 292 -32.28 -1.57 -9.38
CA ALA A 292 -32.64 -0.44 -8.52
C ALA A 292 -32.21 -0.62 -7.05
N GLN A 293 -31.92 -1.86 -6.62
CA GLN A 293 -31.50 -2.18 -5.25
C GLN A 293 -30.27 -3.09 -5.25
N PRO A 294 -29.11 -2.60 -5.73
CA PRO A 294 -27.90 -3.42 -5.79
C PRO A 294 -27.27 -3.65 -4.42
N LEU A 295 -27.67 -2.88 -3.40
CA LEU A 295 -27.12 -2.90 -2.05
C LEU A 295 -28.03 -3.65 -1.09
N LEU A 296 -27.52 -4.71 -0.48
CA LEU A 296 -28.25 -5.55 0.46
C LEU A 296 -27.57 -5.50 1.83
N ALA A 297 -28.31 -5.22 2.89
CA ALA A 297 -27.79 -5.29 4.25
C ALA A 297 -27.31 -6.72 4.55
N MET A 298 -26.11 -6.85 5.11
CA MET A 298 -25.59 -8.13 5.57
C MET A 298 -26.14 -8.42 6.97
N PRO A 299 -26.76 -9.60 7.20
CA PRO A 299 -27.18 -10.00 8.53
C PRO A 299 -26.01 -10.04 9.50
N THR A 300 -26.18 -9.49 10.70
CA THR A 300 -25.13 -9.26 11.70
C THR A 300 -24.37 -10.54 12.07
N GLU A 301 -25.09 -11.67 12.13
CA GLU A 301 -24.55 -13.00 12.41
C GLU A 301 -23.62 -13.54 11.31
N ARG A 302 -23.71 -13.01 10.09
CA ARG A 302 -22.86 -13.40 8.96
C ARG A 302 -21.61 -12.54 8.78
N ILE A 303 -21.58 -11.34 9.37
CA ILE A 303 -20.51 -10.35 9.20
C ILE A 303 -19.14 -10.94 9.56
N ALA A 304 -19.01 -11.54 10.75
CA ALA A 304 -17.74 -12.05 11.24
C ALA A 304 -17.14 -13.12 10.31
N ALA A 305 -17.95 -14.10 9.89
CA ALA A 305 -17.51 -15.15 8.99
C ALA A 305 -17.16 -14.61 7.60
N CYS A 306 -17.96 -13.68 7.07
CA CYS A 306 -17.69 -13.07 5.77
C CYS A 306 -16.36 -12.31 5.77
N LEU A 307 -16.13 -11.49 6.80
CA LEU A 307 -14.90 -10.72 6.94
C LEU A 307 -13.68 -11.63 7.11
N ALA A 308 -13.77 -12.68 7.93
CA ALA A 308 -12.65 -13.59 8.15
C ALA A 308 -12.25 -14.37 6.89
N ASN A 309 -13.25 -14.77 6.08
CA ASN A 309 -13.00 -15.45 4.80
C ASN A 309 -12.34 -14.53 3.76
N ASP A 310 -12.74 -13.26 3.70
CA ASP A 310 -12.19 -12.29 2.76
C ASP A 310 -10.81 -11.76 3.21
N GLN A 311 -10.58 -11.68 4.52
CA GLN A 311 -9.41 -11.05 5.14
C GLN A 311 -8.67 -12.00 6.10
N PRO A 312 -8.17 -13.15 5.62
CA PRO A 312 -7.61 -14.19 6.49
C PRO A 312 -6.38 -13.73 7.27
N TYR A 313 -5.54 -12.86 6.67
CA TYR A 313 -4.42 -12.27 7.39
C TYR A 313 -4.91 -11.36 8.52
N ALA A 314 -5.84 -10.44 8.25
CA ALA A 314 -6.38 -9.52 9.25
C ALA A 314 -7.06 -10.26 10.41
N ALA A 315 -7.75 -11.37 10.09
CA ALA A 315 -8.44 -12.21 11.05
C ALA A 315 -7.54 -12.82 12.12
N GLY A 316 -6.26 -13.05 11.80
CA GLY A 316 -5.26 -13.54 12.74
C GLY A 316 -4.64 -12.46 13.62
N GLN A 317 -5.00 -11.18 13.47
CA GLN A 317 -4.30 -10.07 14.11
C GLN A 317 -4.96 -9.55 15.38
N PRO A 318 -4.16 -8.99 16.31
CA PRO A 318 -4.68 -8.20 17.42
C PRO A 318 -5.64 -7.12 16.91
N GLY A 319 -6.69 -6.83 17.68
CA GLY A 319 -7.71 -5.84 17.31
C GLY A 319 -8.78 -6.35 16.34
N TRP A 320 -8.62 -7.51 15.70
CA TRP A 320 -9.60 -8.06 14.76
C TRP A 320 -11.00 -8.23 15.37
N GLN A 321 -11.08 -8.89 16.53
CA GLN A 321 -12.37 -9.13 17.20
C GLN A 321 -13.09 -7.81 17.50
N ARG A 322 -12.33 -6.80 17.94
CA ARG A 322 -12.87 -5.48 18.22
C ARG A 322 -13.35 -4.78 16.95
N PHE A 323 -12.58 -4.83 15.88
CA PHE A 323 -12.98 -4.30 14.58
C PHE A 323 -14.27 -4.96 14.08
N VAL A 324 -14.40 -6.29 14.16
CA VAL A 324 -15.63 -7.01 13.77
C VAL A 324 -16.83 -6.54 14.60
N GLN A 325 -16.68 -6.41 15.92
CA GLN A 325 -17.74 -5.88 16.79
C GLN A 325 -18.16 -4.46 16.40
N GLN A 326 -17.21 -3.61 16.04
CA GLN A 326 -17.53 -2.26 15.57
C GLN A 326 -18.22 -2.29 14.21
N VAL A 327 -17.78 -3.13 13.26
CA VAL A 327 -18.45 -3.31 11.96
C VAL A 327 -19.89 -3.80 12.13
N GLN A 328 -20.15 -4.69 13.09
CA GLN A 328 -21.51 -5.12 13.42
C GLN A 328 -22.41 -3.98 13.91
N ARG A 329 -21.85 -2.92 14.49
CA ARG A 329 -22.60 -1.72 14.93
C ARG A 329 -22.85 -0.74 13.79
N ILE A 330 -21.85 -0.47 12.97
CA ILE A 330 -21.97 0.49 11.85
C ILE A 330 -22.66 -0.12 10.62
N GLY A 331 -22.72 -1.45 10.55
CA GLY A 331 -23.35 -2.19 9.47
C GLY A 331 -22.39 -2.56 8.35
N MET A 332 -22.75 -3.65 7.67
CA MET A 332 -22.07 -4.15 6.48
C MET A 332 -23.10 -4.44 5.40
N PHE A 333 -22.74 -4.20 4.16
CA PHE A 333 -23.62 -4.39 3.00
C PHE A 333 -22.94 -5.28 1.97
N THR A 334 -23.72 -6.01 1.21
CA THR A 334 -23.28 -6.67 -0.02
C THR A 334 -23.72 -5.83 -1.20
N LEU A 335 -22.77 -5.41 -2.04
CA LEU A 335 -23.03 -4.72 -3.29
C LEU A 335 -22.97 -5.73 -4.44
N ARG A 336 -24.12 -6.00 -5.05
CA ARG A 336 -24.21 -6.85 -6.25
C ARG A 336 -23.80 -6.07 -7.50
N ARG A 337 -23.27 -6.78 -8.48
CA ARG A 337 -22.78 -6.19 -9.73
C ARG A 337 -23.94 -5.64 -10.56
N GLY A 338 -23.93 -4.34 -10.81
CA GLY A 338 -24.81 -3.68 -11.78
C GLY A 338 -24.25 -3.75 -13.21
N ALA A 339 -25.03 -3.28 -14.18
CA ALA A 339 -24.60 -3.20 -15.58
C ALA A 339 -23.54 -2.12 -15.83
N HIS A 340 -23.51 -1.07 -15.00
CA HIS A 340 -22.56 0.04 -15.10
C HIS A 340 -22.03 0.42 -13.71
N PRO A 341 -20.75 0.83 -13.57
CA PRO A 341 -20.17 1.27 -12.30
C PRO A 341 -20.91 2.44 -11.63
N GLN A 342 -21.62 3.26 -12.41
CA GLN A 342 -22.43 4.36 -11.88
C GLN A 342 -23.48 3.88 -10.87
N ALA A 343 -24.16 2.76 -11.12
CA ALA A 343 -25.15 2.24 -10.18
C ALA A 343 -24.52 1.81 -8.84
N ALA A 344 -23.29 1.29 -8.90
CA ALA A 344 -22.51 0.95 -7.70
C ALA A 344 -22.08 2.21 -6.93
N LEU A 345 -21.71 3.27 -7.64
CA LEU A 345 -21.40 4.57 -7.05
C LEU A 345 -22.63 5.22 -6.41
N ASP A 346 -23.79 5.22 -7.08
CA ASP A 346 -25.02 5.77 -6.54
C ASP A 346 -25.45 5.05 -5.25
N ALA A 347 -25.30 3.73 -5.21
CA ALA A 347 -25.50 2.93 -4.01
C ALA A 347 -24.52 3.29 -2.89
N LEU A 348 -23.24 3.51 -3.23
CA LEU A 348 -22.23 3.94 -2.27
C LEU A 348 -22.56 5.31 -1.67
N LEU A 349 -23.03 6.24 -2.49
CA LEU A 349 -23.43 7.57 -2.08
C LEU A 349 -24.63 7.56 -1.13
N GLN A 350 -25.49 6.54 -1.17
CA GLN A 350 -26.58 6.36 -0.20
C GLN A 350 -26.04 5.98 1.19
N VAL A 351 -24.96 5.21 1.25
CA VAL A 351 -24.32 4.77 2.52
C VAL A 351 -23.49 5.90 3.15
N LEU A 352 -22.90 6.76 2.32
CA LEU A 352 -22.09 7.91 2.73
C LEU A 352 -22.92 9.14 3.15
N ARG A 353 -24.25 9.05 3.21
CA ARG A 353 -25.13 10.16 3.65
C ARG A 353 -25.07 10.43 5.14
#